data_AF-A0A9P1AQ17-F1
#
_entry.id   AF-A0A9P1AQ17-F1
#
_cell.length_a   1.000
_cell.length_b   1.000
_cell.length_c   1.000
_cell.angle_alpha   90.00
_cell.angle_beta   90.00
_cell.angle_gamma   90.00
#
_symmetry.space_group_name_H-M   'P 1'
#
loop_
_entity.id
_entity.type
_entity.pdbx_description
1 polymer ?
#
loop_
_entity_poly.entity_id
_entity_poly.type
_entity_poly.pdbx_seq_one_letter_code
_entity_poly.pdbx_strand_id
1 'polypeptide(L)'
;MSLKDVEKYLEEQLMQLKLNGLAEMRKTERRFREEKEEMEENHRKEMSRLSLKELEKQYEMMEFERKMRMTKSNEEMEMERIREKQKKQEKELRAANLRDLQDAVRESARMRRDEDGELCRNITNMMGMDEANNNQKQVAQFGTQVLGVQTKWTELKDFYEEQVRPQLDEYKGNDKEGILEDLANLVKMKVALNKNVLSVQCSLGKIKTLVSDDSYNAQSDALSAVVNQRFEDKELVNLRRSIKSSGTASTENVDDAIGKFNETINGLSVHPLQLKNSFAQLT
;
A
#
# COMPACT_ATOMS: atom_id res chain seq x y z
N MET A 1 -69.36 -124.42 -84.06
CA MET A 1 -68.10 -123.99 -83.43
C MET A 1 -67.60 -125.17 -82.62
N SER A 2 -66.43 -125.72 -82.92
CA SER A 2 -65.86 -126.85 -82.16
C SER A 2 -65.08 -126.35 -80.95
N LEU A 3 -64.89 -127.19 -79.93
CA LEU A 3 -64.08 -126.86 -78.74
C LEU A 3 -62.68 -126.34 -79.10
N LYS A 4 -62.07 -126.87 -80.16
CA LYS A 4 -60.75 -126.42 -80.66
C LYS A 4 -60.77 -125.00 -81.24
N ASP A 5 -61.87 -124.59 -81.87
CA ASP A 5 -62.01 -123.23 -82.41
C ASP A 5 -62.14 -122.21 -81.28
N VAL A 6 -62.82 -122.58 -80.20
CA VAL A 6 -62.97 -121.75 -79.00
C VAL A 6 -61.64 -121.63 -78.26
N GLU A 7 -60.88 -122.71 -78.12
CA GLU A 7 -59.56 -122.73 -77.50
C GLU A 7 -58.56 -121.83 -78.23
N LYS A 8 -58.48 -121.94 -79.57
CA LYS A 8 -57.61 -121.10 -80.39
C LYS A 8 -57.97 -119.60 -80.30
N TYR A 9 -59.26 -119.28 -80.27
CA TYR A 9 -59.72 -117.90 -80.09
C TYR A 9 -59.35 -117.35 -78.70
N LEU A 10 -59.47 -118.16 -77.66
CA LEU A 10 -59.05 -117.79 -76.31
C LEU A 10 -57.53 -117.60 -76.21
N GLU A 11 -56.73 -118.43 -76.89
CA GLU A 11 -55.27 -118.27 -76.97
C GLU A 11 -54.87 -116.97 -77.69
N GLU A 12 -55.53 -116.64 -78.81
CA GLU A 12 -55.31 -115.39 -79.55
C GLU A 12 -55.69 -114.16 -78.71
N GLN A 13 -56.83 -114.20 -78.01
CA GLN A 13 -57.24 -113.14 -77.08
C GLN A 13 -56.26 -113.00 -75.91
N LEU A 14 -55.80 -114.11 -75.33
CA LEU A 14 -54.82 -114.10 -74.24
C LEU A 14 -53.47 -113.53 -74.71
N MET A 15 -53.07 -113.81 -75.95
CA MET A 15 -51.85 -113.28 -76.56
C MET A 15 -51.96 -111.77 -76.84
N GLN A 16 -53.09 -111.29 -77.36
CA GLN A 16 -53.35 -109.86 -77.50
C GLN A 16 -53.38 -109.13 -76.16
N LEU A 17 -54.00 -109.73 -75.14
CA LEU A 17 -54.03 -109.16 -73.79
C LEU A 17 -52.62 -109.03 -73.19
N LYS A 18 -51.77 -110.05 -73.38
CA LYS A 18 -50.36 -110.02 -72.97
C LYS A 18 -49.55 -108.96 -73.71
N LEU A 19 -49.75 -108.81 -75.02
CA LEU A 19 -49.07 -107.78 -75.82
C LEU A 19 -49.50 -106.37 -75.42
N ASN A 20 -50.80 -106.15 -75.20
CA ASN A 20 -51.32 -104.86 -74.73
C ASN A 20 -50.82 -104.53 -73.32
N GLY A 21 -50.76 -105.52 -72.42
CA GLY A 21 -50.18 -105.37 -71.08
C GLY A 21 -48.70 -105.00 -71.12
N LEU A 22 -47.90 -105.65 -71.97
CA LEU A 22 -46.49 -105.29 -72.19
C LEU A 22 -46.32 -103.89 -72.78
N ALA A 23 -47.18 -103.48 -73.71
CA ALA A 23 -47.15 -102.16 -74.32
C ALA A 23 -47.45 -101.05 -73.31
N GLU A 24 -48.48 -101.21 -72.47
CA GLU A 24 -48.81 -100.25 -71.40
C GLU A 24 -47.76 -100.23 -70.29
N MET A 25 -47.16 -101.38 -69.93
CA MET A 25 -46.01 -101.40 -69.00
C MET A 25 -44.81 -100.61 -69.55
N ARG A 26 -44.46 -100.80 -70.83
CA ARG A 26 -43.36 -100.03 -71.45
C ARG A 26 -43.66 -98.53 -71.52
N LYS A 27 -44.92 -98.17 -71.76
CA LYS A 27 -45.37 -96.77 -71.82
C LYS A 27 -45.35 -96.10 -70.44
N THR A 28 -45.81 -96.80 -69.40
CA THR A 28 -45.72 -96.33 -68.01
C THR A 28 -44.27 -96.23 -67.56
N GLU A 29 -43.43 -97.21 -67.86
CA GLU A 29 -41.99 -97.18 -67.56
C GLU A 29 -41.29 -96.00 -68.25
N ARG A 30 -41.64 -95.69 -69.50
CA ARG A 30 -41.11 -94.51 -70.20
C ARG A 30 -41.54 -93.21 -69.50
N ARG A 31 -42.81 -93.07 -69.14
CA ARG A 31 -43.31 -91.90 -68.39
C ARG A 31 -42.60 -91.73 -67.05
N PHE A 32 -42.44 -92.82 -66.29
CA PHE A 32 -41.70 -92.78 -65.02
C PHE A 32 -40.24 -92.37 -65.19
N ARG A 33 -39.58 -92.80 -66.28
CA ARG A 33 -38.22 -92.33 -66.60
C ARG A 33 -38.19 -90.85 -66.92
N GLU A 34 -39.09 -90.37 -67.77
CA GLU A 34 -39.20 -88.95 -68.13
C GLU A 34 -39.51 -88.08 -66.90
N GLU A 35 -40.47 -88.48 -66.05
CA GLU A 35 -40.80 -87.80 -64.80
C GLU A 35 -39.62 -87.78 -63.82
N LYS A 36 -38.85 -88.87 -63.74
CA LYS A 36 -37.67 -88.95 -62.89
C LYS A 36 -36.56 -88.01 -63.40
N GLU A 37 -36.30 -87.99 -64.70
CA GLU A 37 -35.33 -87.09 -65.31
C GLU A 37 -35.72 -85.61 -65.11
N GLU A 38 -37.00 -85.28 -65.26
CA GLU A 38 -37.52 -83.93 -65.00
C GLU A 38 -37.39 -83.54 -63.52
N MET A 39 -37.71 -84.44 -62.59
CA MET A 39 -37.55 -84.22 -61.15
C MET A 39 -36.07 -83.98 -60.78
N GLU A 40 -35.16 -84.81 -61.30
CA GLU A 40 -33.72 -84.67 -61.06
C GLU A 40 -33.20 -83.34 -61.60
N GLU A 41 -33.64 -82.93 -62.80
CA GLU A 41 -33.25 -81.65 -63.39
C GLU A 41 -33.81 -80.45 -62.60
N ASN A 42 -35.07 -80.50 -62.18
CA ASN A 42 -35.67 -79.46 -61.34
C ASN A 42 -34.97 -79.37 -59.98
N HIS A 43 -34.61 -80.50 -59.38
CA HIS A 43 -33.84 -80.54 -58.15
C HIS A 43 -32.44 -79.94 -58.33
N ARG A 44 -31.72 -80.29 -59.41
CA ARG A 44 -30.41 -79.68 -59.72
C ARG A 44 -30.50 -78.16 -59.86
N LYS A 45 -31.51 -77.66 -60.56
CA LYS A 45 -31.75 -76.21 -60.72
C LYS A 45 -32.03 -75.54 -59.38
N GLU A 46 -32.88 -76.13 -58.56
CA GLU A 46 -33.23 -75.57 -57.26
C GLU A 46 -32.03 -75.58 -56.29
N MET A 47 -31.26 -76.66 -56.24
CA MET A 47 -30.03 -76.72 -55.44
C MET A 47 -29.01 -75.66 -55.88
N SER A 48 -28.86 -75.46 -57.20
CA SER A 48 -27.98 -74.42 -57.73
C SER A 48 -28.46 -73.02 -57.35
N ARG A 49 -29.77 -72.76 -57.45
CA ARG A 49 -30.39 -71.49 -57.05
C ARG A 49 -30.22 -71.20 -55.57
N LEU A 50 -30.43 -72.20 -54.70
CA LEU A 50 -30.25 -72.08 -53.26
C LEU A 50 -28.79 -71.82 -52.91
N SER A 51 -27.84 -72.50 -53.57
CA SER A 51 -26.41 -72.27 -53.38
C SER A 51 -26.00 -70.85 -53.78
N LEU A 52 -26.52 -70.32 -54.89
CA LEU A 52 -26.27 -68.94 -55.32
C LEU A 52 -26.81 -67.93 -54.30
N LYS A 53 -28.03 -68.12 -53.81
CA LYS A 53 -28.63 -67.25 -52.78
C LYS A 53 -27.86 -67.26 -51.47
N GLU A 54 -27.37 -68.42 -51.05
CA GLU A 54 -26.54 -68.51 -49.83
C GLU A 54 -25.22 -67.75 -50.03
N LEU A 55 -24.60 -67.85 -51.21
CA LEU A 55 -23.38 -67.11 -51.54
C LEU A 55 -23.61 -65.59 -51.54
N GLU A 56 -24.70 -65.11 -52.15
CA GLU A 56 -25.09 -63.70 -52.16
C GLU A 56 -25.26 -63.16 -50.74
N LYS A 57 -25.98 -63.91 -49.89
CA LYS A 57 -26.20 -63.53 -48.49
C LYS A 57 -24.90 -63.48 -47.69
N GLN A 58 -23.98 -64.42 -47.91
CA GLN A 58 -22.66 -64.39 -47.26
C GLN A 58 -21.84 -63.18 -47.70
N TYR A 59 -21.91 -62.81 -48.99
CA TYR A 59 -21.24 -61.62 -49.49
C TYR A 59 -21.80 -60.33 -48.88
N GLU A 60 -23.13 -60.19 -48.83
CA GLU A 60 -23.79 -59.04 -48.19
C GLU A 60 -23.39 -58.88 -46.71
N MET A 61 -23.33 -59.99 -45.98
CA MET A 61 -22.92 -60.00 -44.58
C MET A 61 -21.45 -59.56 -44.41
N MET A 62 -20.53 -60.07 -45.24
CA MET A 62 -19.13 -59.64 -45.23
C MET A 62 -18.99 -58.16 -45.56
N GLU A 63 -19.76 -57.65 -46.53
CA GLU A 63 -19.72 -56.23 -46.90
C GLU A 63 -20.27 -55.34 -45.76
N PHE A 64 -21.34 -55.78 -45.09
CA PHE A 64 -21.89 -55.11 -43.91
C PHE A 64 -20.87 -55.06 -42.76
N GLU A 65 -20.26 -56.19 -42.41
CA GLU A 65 -19.23 -56.25 -41.37
C GLU A 65 -18.00 -55.40 -41.71
N ARG A 66 -17.62 -55.33 -42.98
CA ARG A 66 -16.54 -54.45 -43.45
C ARG A 66 -16.91 -52.99 -43.26
N LYS A 67 -18.13 -52.58 -43.64
CA LYS A 67 -18.63 -51.21 -43.44
C LYS A 67 -18.67 -50.84 -41.95
N MET A 68 -19.16 -51.73 -41.10
CA MET A 68 -19.18 -51.53 -39.65
C MET A 68 -17.78 -51.32 -39.06
N ARG A 69 -16.81 -52.14 -39.47
CA ARG A 69 -15.41 -51.99 -39.03
C ARG A 69 -14.79 -50.67 -39.50
N MET A 70 -15.05 -50.27 -40.74
CA MET A 70 -14.60 -48.99 -41.28
C MET A 70 -15.20 -47.80 -40.52
N THR A 71 -16.51 -47.81 -40.26
CA THR A 71 -17.19 -46.75 -39.51
C THR A 71 -16.63 -46.64 -38.10
N LYS A 72 -16.48 -47.76 -37.39
CA LYS A 72 -15.91 -47.78 -36.04
C LYS A 72 -14.48 -47.24 -36.03
N SER A 73 -13.65 -47.64 -36.98
CA SER A 73 -12.28 -47.13 -37.12
C SER A 73 -12.24 -45.62 -37.38
N ASN A 74 -13.16 -45.11 -38.21
CA ASN A 74 -13.23 -43.67 -38.49
C ASN A 74 -13.69 -42.87 -37.25
N GLU A 75 -14.68 -43.39 -36.51
CA GLU A 75 -15.16 -42.78 -35.27
C GLU A 75 -14.07 -42.76 -34.19
N GLU A 76 -13.32 -43.85 -34.02
CA GLU A 76 -12.20 -43.93 -33.08
C GLU A 76 -11.11 -42.91 -33.43
N MET A 77 -10.74 -42.78 -34.70
CA MET A 77 -9.77 -41.77 -35.16
C MET A 77 -10.26 -40.34 -34.94
N GLU A 78 -11.53 -40.05 -35.22
CA GLU A 78 -12.08 -38.70 -35.03
C GLU A 78 -12.17 -38.34 -33.54
N MET A 79 -12.57 -39.30 -32.69
CA MET A 79 -12.57 -39.11 -31.24
C MET A 79 -11.17 -38.84 -30.70
N GLU A 80 -10.14 -39.52 -31.21
CA GLU A 80 -8.77 -39.27 -30.80
C GLU A 80 -8.29 -37.87 -31.22
N ARG A 81 -8.61 -37.42 -32.44
CA ARG A 81 -8.32 -36.04 -32.88
C ARG A 81 -8.99 -35.00 -32.01
N ILE A 82 -10.25 -35.24 -31.61
CA ILE A 82 -10.98 -34.34 -30.71
C ILE A 82 -10.29 -34.28 -29.34
N ARG A 83 -9.89 -35.43 -28.77
CA ARG A 83 -9.16 -35.49 -27.49
C ARG A 83 -7.83 -34.75 -27.55
N GLU A 84 -7.05 -34.94 -28.61
CA GLU A 84 -5.78 -34.23 -28.79
C GLU A 84 -5.99 -32.72 -28.88
N LYS A 85 -7.00 -32.28 -29.63
CA LYS A 85 -7.35 -30.85 -29.74
C LYS A 85 -7.78 -30.26 -28.40
N GLN A 86 -8.62 -30.96 -27.64
CA GLN A 86 -9.05 -30.54 -26.30
C GLN A 86 -7.86 -30.45 -25.34
N LYS A 87 -6.97 -31.45 -25.33
CA LYS A 87 -5.77 -31.46 -24.50
C LYS A 87 -4.83 -30.28 -24.83
N LYS A 88 -4.70 -29.95 -26.12
CA LYS A 88 -3.91 -28.79 -26.56
C LYS A 88 -4.55 -27.48 -26.10
N GLN A 89 -5.86 -27.30 -26.31
CA GLN A 89 -6.60 -26.11 -25.87
C GLN A 89 -6.57 -25.94 -24.34
N GLU A 90 -6.73 -27.02 -23.59
CA GLU A 90 -6.63 -27.00 -22.13
C GLU A 90 -5.23 -26.57 -21.67
N LYS A 91 -4.19 -27.09 -22.31
CA LYS A 91 -2.80 -26.70 -22.00
C LYS A 91 -2.55 -25.21 -22.29
N GLU A 92 -3.08 -24.71 -23.41
CA GLU A 92 -3.00 -23.29 -23.78
C GLU A 92 -3.76 -22.40 -22.79
N LEU A 93 -4.98 -22.78 -22.40
CA LEU A 93 -5.79 -22.08 -21.40
C LEU A 93 -5.13 -22.07 -20.02
N ARG A 94 -4.59 -23.20 -19.57
CA ARG A 94 -3.84 -23.26 -18.30
C ARG A 94 -2.60 -22.36 -18.33
N ALA A 95 -1.89 -22.31 -19.45
CA ALA A 95 -0.74 -21.45 -19.61
C ALA A 95 -1.12 -19.95 -19.63
N ALA A 96 -2.22 -19.59 -20.28
CA ALA A 96 -2.76 -18.23 -20.27
C ALA A 96 -3.18 -17.81 -18.86
N ASN A 97 -4.00 -18.63 -18.17
CA ASN A 97 -4.43 -18.35 -16.80
C ASN A 97 -3.25 -18.19 -15.84
N LEU A 98 -2.19 -19.00 -15.99
CA LEU A 98 -1.00 -18.89 -15.13
C LEU A 98 -0.26 -17.57 -15.35
N ARG A 99 -0.17 -17.09 -16.61
CA ARG A 99 0.43 -15.77 -16.91
C ARG A 99 -0.39 -14.65 -16.28
N ASP A 100 -1.70 -14.68 -16.48
CA ASP A 100 -2.60 -13.66 -15.93
C ASP A 100 -2.52 -13.61 -14.39
N LEU A 101 -2.45 -14.77 -13.73
CA LEU A 101 -2.21 -14.87 -12.29
C LEU A 101 -0.86 -14.28 -11.87
N GLN A 102 0.21 -14.58 -12.60
CA GLN A 102 1.54 -14.04 -12.30
C GLN A 102 1.58 -12.51 -12.46
N ASP A 103 0.95 -11.98 -13.49
CA ASP A 103 0.88 -10.54 -13.74
C ASP A 103 0.01 -9.84 -12.68
N ALA A 104 -1.13 -10.42 -12.29
CA ALA A 104 -1.95 -9.90 -11.20
C ALA A 104 -1.20 -9.89 -9.85
N VAL A 105 -0.42 -10.93 -9.56
CA VAL A 105 0.43 -10.98 -8.34
C VAL A 105 1.51 -9.90 -8.37
N ARG A 106 2.17 -9.68 -9.52
CA ARG A 106 3.18 -8.63 -9.67
C ARG A 106 2.58 -7.24 -9.48
N GLU A 107 1.42 -6.98 -10.08
CA GLU A 107 0.75 -5.69 -9.96
C GLU A 107 0.31 -5.43 -8.51
N SER A 108 -0.26 -6.44 -7.82
CA SER A 108 -0.59 -6.32 -6.40
C SER A 108 0.65 -6.03 -5.53
N ALA A 109 1.79 -6.66 -5.82
CA ALA A 109 3.03 -6.43 -5.09
C ALA A 109 3.68 -5.06 -5.40
N ARG A 110 3.38 -4.47 -6.56
CA ARG A 110 3.78 -3.11 -6.93
C ARG A 110 2.92 -2.08 -6.19
N MET A 111 1.60 -2.22 -6.28
CA MET A 111 0.64 -1.34 -5.59
C MET A 111 0.92 -1.27 -4.09
N ARG A 112 1.15 -2.40 -3.42
CA ARG A 112 1.51 -2.42 -1.99
C ARG A 112 2.80 -1.66 -1.69
N ARG A 113 3.83 -1.78 -2.54
CA ARG A 113 5.09 -1.05 -2.36
C ARG A 113 4.92 0.45 -2.54
N ASP A 114 4.06 0.86 -3.47
CA ASP A 114 3.76 2.26 -3.71
C ASP A 114 2.94 2.85 -2.53
N GLU A 115 1.94 2.11 -2.03
CA GLU A 115 1.15 2.48 -0.83
C GLU A 115 2.02 2.59 0.44
N ASP A 116 2.91 1.61 0.68
CA ASP A 116 3.83 1.64 1.82
C ASP A 116 4.82 2.82 1.72
N GLY A 117 5.31 3.11 0.51
CA GLY A 117 6.19 4.24 0.24
C GLY A 117 5.50 5.60 0.48
N GLU A 118 4.25 5.72 0.04
CA GLU A 118 3.43 6.93 0.27
C GLU A 118 3.12 7.12 1.76
N LEU A 119 2.79 6.05 2.48
CA LEU A 119 2.55 6.08 3.93
C LEU A 119 3.81 6.51 4.69
N CYS A 120 4.97 5.92 4.38
CA CYS A 120 6.25 6.30 5.01
C CYS A 120 6.60 7.77 4.75
N ARG A 121 6.36 8.27 3.53
CA ARG A 121 6.58 9.67 3.18
C ARG A 121 5.65 10.60 3.95
N ASN A 122 4.37 10.24 4.07
CA ASN A 122 3.38 11.04 4.81
C ASN A 122 3.70 11.09 6.30
N ILE A 123 4.11 9.96 6.91
CA ILE A 123 4.55 9.93 8.31
C ILE A 123 5.78 10.80 8.52
N THR A 124 6.78 10.69 7.63
CA THR A 124 8.01 11.51 7.71
C THR A 124 7.70 13.00 7.58
N ASN A 125 6.82 13.38 6.66
CA ASN A 125 6.37 14.76 6.50
C ASN A 125 5.62 15.26 7.74
N MET A 126 4.71 14.46 8.30
CA MET A 126 3.98 14.82 9.53
C MET A 126 4.93 14.99 10.71
N MET A 127 5.86 14.06 10.92
CA MET A 127 6.88 14.16 11.97
C MET A 127 7.75 15.41 11.80
N GLY A 128 8.18 15.71 10.56
CA GLY A 128 8.95 16.92 10.26
C GLY A 128 8.15 18.21 10.51
N MET A 129 6.85 18.21 10.21
CA MET A 129 5.96 19.35 10.49
C MET A 129 5.73 19.54 12.00
N ASP A 130 5.56 18.46 12.76
CA ASP A 130 5.41 18.51 14.22
C ASP A 130 6.70 19.00 14.90
N GLU A 131 7.86 18.54 14.43
CA GLU A 131 9.16 19.02 14.91
C GLU A 131 9.37 20.51 14.59
N ALA A 132 9.05 20.94 13.36
CA ALA A 132 9.11 22.35 12.97
C ALA A 132 8.17 23.23 13.82
N ASN A 133 6.93 22.80 14.05
CA ASN A 133 5.96 23.50 14.89
C ASN A 133 6.42 23.59 16.35
N ASN A 134 7.02 22.53 16.89
CA ASN A 134 7.56 22.53 18.25
C ASN A 134 8.75 23.49 18.38
N ASN A 135 9.66 23.47 17.41
CA ASN A 135 10.80 24.40 17.35
C ASN A 135 10.33 25.85 17.28
N GLN A 136 9.33 26.15 16.45
CA GLN A 136 8.75 27.49 16.34
C GLN A 136 8.13 27.97 17.67
N LYS A 137 7.42 27.09 18.39
CA LYS A 137 6.88 27.42 19.72
C LYS A 137 7.97 27.71 20.74
N GLN A 138 9.06 26.95 20.74
CA GLN A 138 10.19 27.17 21.66
C GLN A 138 10.89 28.50 21.39
N VAL A 139 11.09 28.85 20.11
CA VAL A 139 11.65 30.14 19.70
C VAL A 139 10.73 31.30 20.11
N ALA A 140 9.41 31.19 19.89
CA ALA A 140 8.44 32.20 20.29
C ALA A 140 8.38 32.39 21.82
N GLN A 141 8.42 31.29 22.57
CA GLN A 141 8.43 31.33 24.04
C GLN A 141 9.68 32.04 24.56
N PHE A 142 10.84 31.78 23.95
CA PHE A 142 12.07 32.47 24.32
C PHE A 142 12.05 33.95 23.98
N GLY A 143 11.55 34.33 22.81
CA GLY A 143 11.32 35.73 22.46
C GLY A 143 10.47 36.44 23.52
N THR A 144 9.46 35.76 24.07
CA THR A 144 8.64 36.29 25.17
C THR A 144 9.45 36.48 26.46
N GLN A 145 10.34 35.53 26.81
CA GLN A 145 11.19 35.65 28.00
C GLN A 145 12.19 36.81 27.87
N VAL A 146 12.76 36.99 26.67
CA VAL A 146 13.67 38.10 26.33
C VAL A 146 12.96 39.46 26.46
N LEU A 147 11.74 39.59 25.93
CA LEU A 147 10.92 40.78 26.11
C LEU A 147 10.63 41.06 27.58
N GLY A 148 10.41 40.02 28.39
CA GLY A 148 10.24 40.16 29.84
C GLY A 148 11.47 40.68 30.60
N VAL A 149 12.69 40.49 30.06
CA VAL A 149 13.91 41.14 30.59
C VAL A 149 13.91 42.61 30.20
N GLN A 150 13.57 42.92 28.94
CA GLN A 150 13.48 44.29 28.44
C GLN A 150 12.51 45.15 29.24
N THR A 151 11.29 44.66 29.48
CA THR A 151 10.27 45.41 30.23
C THR A 151 10.73 45.72 31.64
N LYS A 152 11.26 44.74 32.37
CA LYS A 152 11.76 44.94 33.74
C LYS A 152 12.95 45.89 33.81
N TRP A 153 13.78 45.90 32.78
CA TRP A 153 14.89 46.83 32.67
C TRP A 153 14.40 48.26 32.46
N THR A 154 13.44 48.46 31.55
CA THR A 154 12.80 49.76 31.33
C THR A 154 12.13 50.25 32.61
N GLU A 155 11.36 49.39 33.29
CA GLU A 155 10.74 49.72 34.59
C GLU A 155 11.77 50.16 35.65
N LEU A 156 12.90 49.45 35.76
CA LEU A 156 13.97 49.79 36.69
C LEU A 156 14.59 51.16 36.35
N LYS A 157 14.81 51.41 35.06
CA LYS A 157 15.39 52.65 34.56
C LYS A 157 14.46 53.83 34.80
N ASP A 158 13.20 53.71 34.41
CA ASP A 158 12.19 54.75 34.58
C ASP A 158 12.00 55.07 36.08
N PHE A 159 11.92 54.04 36.93
CA PHE A 159 11.85 54.23 38.38
C PHE A 159 13.06 54.99 38.92
N TYR A 160 14.27 54.70 38.43
CA TYR A 160 15.44 55.46 38.83
C TYR A 160 15.38 56.92 38.34
N GLU A 161 15.14 57.14 37.04
CA GLU A 161 15.19 58.47 36.42
C GLU A 161 14.09 59.40 36.95
N GLU A 162 12.89 58.86 37.22
CA GLU A 162 11.72 59.65 37.61
C GLU A 162 11.55 59.80 39.12
N GLN A 163 11.94 58.79 39.93
CA GLN A 163 11.68 58.77 41.37
C GLN A 163 12.94 58.95 42.20
N VAL A 164 13.99 58.17 41.92
CA VAL A 164 15.19 58.12 42.76
C VAL A 164 16.13 59.29 42.48
N ARG A 165 16.39 59.60 41.20
CA ARG A 165 17.34 60.62 40.78
C ARG A 165 16.96 62.03 41.25
N PRO A 166 15.71 62.51 41.10
CA PRO A 166 15.34 63.84 41.58
C PRO A 166 15.52 63.98 43.10
N GLN A 167 15.20 62.94 43.87
CA GLN A 167 15.39 62.96 45.32
C GLN A 167 16.87 62.93 45.72
N LEU A 168 17.72 62.22 44.97
CA LEU A 168 19.17 62.23 45.17
C LEU A 168 19.78 63.59 44.82
N ASP A 169 19.34 64.22 43.72
CA ASP A 169 19.83 65.53 43.27
C ASP A 169 19.41 66.67 44.23
N GLU A 170 18.25 66.56 44.89
CA GLU A 170 17.75 67.53 45.87
C GLU A 170 18.12 67.21 47.33
N TYR A 171 18.93 66.18 47.56
CA TYR A 171 19.26 65.68 48.90
C TYR A 171 20.03 66.71 49.74
N LYS A 172 19.39 67.22 50.82
CA LYS A 172 19.98 68.19 51.77
C LYS A 172 20.20 67.62 53.18
N GLY A 173 20.14 66.29 53.35
CA GLY A 173 20.50 65.60 54.59
C GLY A 173 19.41 65.51 55.69
N ASN A 174 18.28 66.20 55.55
CA ASN A 174 17.24 66.27 56.59
C ASN A 174 16.05 65.30 56.42
N ASP A 175 15.81 64.77 55.22
CA ASP A 175 14.81 63.72 54.96
C ASP A 175 15.49 62.53 54.27
N LYS A 176 15.63 61.43 55.03
CA LYS A 176 16.39 60.24 54.61
C LYS A 176 15.50 59.02 54.40
N GLU A 177 14.30 59.02 54.97
CA GLU A 177 13.47 57.82 55.01
C GLU A 177 12.88 57.52 53.62
N GLY A 178 12.39 58.53 52.91
CA GLY A 178 11.87 58.37 51.53
C GLY A 178 12.93 57.85 50.55
N ILE A 179 14.10 58.49 50.51
CA ILE A 179 15.21 58.08 49.62
C ILE A 179 15.70 56.66 49.95
N LEU A 180 15.76 56.29 51.23
CA LEU A 180 16.19 54.95 51.63
C LEU A 180 15.15 53.87 51.28
N GLU A 181 13.86 54.20 51.26
CA GLU A 181 12.78 53.33 50.80
C GLU A 181 12.83 53.15 49.27
N ASP A 182 12.99 54.23 48.53
CA ASP A 182 13.10 54.19 47.06
C ASP A 182 14.36 53.45 46.61
N LEU A 183 15.50 53.63 47.29
CA LEU A 183 16.69 52.80 47.08
C LEU A 183 16.45 51.32 47.42
N ALA A 184 15.65 51.01 48.43
CA ALA A 184 15.30 49.63 48.76
C ALA A 184 14.39 49.00 47.70
N ASN A 185 13.46 49.78 47.12
CA ASN A 185 12.59 49.36 46.03
C ASN A 185 13.39 49.16 44.72
N LEU A 186 14.34 50.04 44.41
CA LEU A 186 15.26 49.90 43.29
C LEU A 186 16.08 48.60 43.39
N VAL A 187 16.56 48.25 44.59
CA VAL A 187 17.25 46.97 44.85
C VAL A 187 16.32 45.77 44.61
N LYS A 188 15.05 45.82 45.03
CA LYS A 188 14.08 44.73 44.78
C LYS A 188 13.81 44.55 43.28
N MET A 189 13.60 45.64 42.55
CA MET A 189 13.39 45.61 41.10
C MET A 189 14.60 45.03 40.37
N LYS A 190 15.81 45.38 40.82
CA LYS A 190 17.06 44.82 40.30
C LYS A 190 17.20 43.31 40.55
N VAL A 191 16.86 42.82 41.74
CA VAL A 191 16.86 41.38 42.03
C VAL A 191 15.86 40.63 41.11
N ALA A 192 14.70 41.23 40.86
CA ALA A 192 13.69 40.67 39.95
C ALA A 192 14.15 40.65 38.48
N LEU A 193 14.94 41.64 38.06
CA LEU A 193 15.59 41.68 36.76
C LEU A 193 16.67 40.58 36.65
N ASN A 194 17.58 40.49 37.63
CA ASN A 194 18.65 39.48 37.63
C ASN A 194 18.09 38.05 37.55
N LYS A 195 17.00 37.76 38.25
CA LYS A 195 16.31 36.46 38.17
C LYS A 195 15.81 36.15 36.75
N ASN A 196 15.24 37.15 36.08
CA ASN A 196 14.78 37.00 34.70
C ASN A 196 15.94 36.81 33.72
N VAL A 197 17.01 37.59 33.87
CA VAL A 197 18.21 37.49 33.03
C VAL A 197 18.84 36.10 33.13
N LEU A 198 19.00 35.57 34.35
CA LEU A 198 19.50 34.20 34.55
C LEU A 198 18.58 33.15 33.90
N SER A 199 17.26 33.32 34.02
CA SER A 199 16.29 32.41 33.39
C SER A 199 16.43 32.41 31.87
N VAL A 200 16.60 33.58 31.24
CA VAL A 200 16.79 33.68 29.79
C VAL A 200 18.14 33.09 29.38
N GLN A 201 19.20 33.32 30.15
CA GLN A 201 20.52 32.75 29.87
C GLN A 201 20.52 31.21 29.92
N CYS A 202 19.78 30.61 30.85
CA CYS A 202 19.58 29.15 30.87
C CYS A 202 18.80 28.63 29.65
N SER A 203 17.84 29.40 29.14
CA SER A 203 17.07 29.05 27.94
C SER A 203 17.86 29.25 26.64
N LEU A 204 18.79 30.21 26.60
CA LEU A 204 19.57 30.56 25.42
C LEU A 204 20.36 29.35 24.87
N GLY A 205 20.98 28.56 25.75
CA GLY A 205 21.73 27.37 25.36
C GLY A 205 20.89 26.30 24.65
N LYS A 206 19.59 26.25 24.93
CA LYS A 206 18.65 25.31 24.28
C LYS A 206 18.23 25.73 22.88
N ILE A 207 18.44 27.01 22.56
CA ILE A 207 17.94 27.63 21.31
C ILE A 207 19.06 27.81 20.31
N LYS A 208 20.32 27.69 20.72
CA LYS A 208 21.49 27.66 19.83
C LYS A 208 21.33 26.72 18.64
N THR A 209 20.71 25.55 18.86
CA THR A 209 20.48 24.55 17.81
C THR A 209 19.26 24.82 16.93
N LEU A 210 18.45 25.83 17.27
CA LEU A 210 17.15 26.13 16.65
C LEU A 210 17.13 27.45 15.88
N VAL A 211 18.19 28.26 15.98
CA VAL A 211 18.26 29.60 15.38
C VAL A 211 19.61 29.77 14.68
N SER A 212 19.71 30.74 13.76
CA SER A 212 20.98 31.01 13.09
C SER A 212 22.05 31.47 14.07
N ASP A 213 23.32 31.18 13.75
CA ASP A 213 24.46 31.62 14.56
C ASP A 213 24.46 33.15 14.76
N ASP A 214 24.10 33.92 13.73
CA ASP A 214 23.98 35.38 13.82
C ASP A 214 22.90 35.82 14.83
N SER A 215 21.73 35.16 14.79
CA SER A 215 20.64 35.44 15.73
C SER A 215 21.03 35.04 17.15
N TYR A 216 21.65 33.87 17.31
CA TYR A 216 22.15 33.40 18.60
C TYR A 216 23.18 34.35 19.20
N ASN A 217 24.18 34.76 18.39
CA ASN A 217 25.24 35.66 18.83
C ASN A 217 24.69 37.03 19.21
N ALA A 218 23.79 37.61 18.41
CA ALA A 218 23.16 38.89 18.75
C ALA A 218 22.39 38.84 20.09
N GLN A 219 21.65 37.76 20.36
CA GLN A 219 20.94 37.56 21.64
C GLN A 219 21.91 37.31 22.79
N SER A 220 22.94 36.51 22.56
CA SER A 220 24.00 36.20 23.52
C SER A 220 24.76 37.45 23.92
N ASP A 221 25.10 38.32 22.97
CA ASP A 221 25.81 39.57 23.19
C ASP A 221 24.92 40.59 23.90
N ALA A 222 23.64 40.70 23.53
CA ALA A 222 22.67 41.56 24.20
C ALA A 222 22.44 41.11 25.66
N LEU A 223 22.24 39.81 25.90
CA LEU A 223 22.10 39.26 27.25
C LEU A 223 23.39 39.38 28.05
N SER A 224 24.55 39.15 27.42
CA SER A 224 25.85 39.32 28.06
C SER A 224 26.11 40.78 28.40
N ALA A 225 25.66 41.74 27.59
CA ALA A 225 25.71 43.16 27.94
C ALA A 225 24.87 43.45 29.19
N VAL A 226 23.65 42.92 29.28
CA VAL A 226 22.79 43.06 30.48
C VAL A 226 23.37 42.33 31.71
N VAL A 227 24.01 41.18 31.53
CA VAL A 227 24.67 40.40 32.61
C VAL A 227 25.98 41.05 33.06
N ASN A 228 26.80 41.52 32.13
CA ASN A 228 28.09 42.17 32.37
C ASN A 228 27.92 43.58 32.94
N GLN A 229 26.76 44.19 32.72
CA GLN A 229 26.24 45.31 33.50
C GLN A 229 25.82 44.85 34.91
N ARG A 230 26.69 44.06 35.57
CA ARG A 230 26.72 44.00 37.02
C ARG A 230 26.96 45.43 37.51
N PHE A 231 25.89 46.20 37.66
CA PHE A 231 25.79 47.20 38.70
C PHE A 231 26.38 46.50 39.91
N GLU A 232 27.53 46.95 40.41
CA GLU A 232 28.01 46.35 41.63
C GLU A 232 26.90 46.58 42.64
N ASP A 233 26.29 45.51 43.16
CA ASP A 233 25.39 45.64 44.32
C ASP A 233 26.08 46.47 45.41
N LYS A 234 27.42 46.42 45.41
CA LYS A 234 28.30 47.28 46.19
C LYS A 234 28.03 48.77 46.00
N GLU A 235 27.81 49.32 44.81
CA GLU A 235 27.60 50.77 44.63
C GLU A 235 26.25 51.23 45.19
N LEU A 236 25.16 50.52 44.89
CA LEU A 236 23.84 50.78 45.48
C LEU A 236 23.82 50.56 47.00
N VAL A 237 24.47 49.50 47.46
CA VAL A 237 24.62 49.19 48.89
C VAL A 237 25.53 50.21 49.59
N ASN A 238 26.57 50.70 48.92
CA ASN A 238 27.47 51.74 49.42
C ASN A 238 26.76 53.08 49.47
N LEU A 239 25.99 53.45 48.44
CA LEU A 239 25.15 54.65 48.42
C LEU A 239 24.13 54.62 49.56
N ARG A 240 23.41 53.50 49.73
CA ARG A 240 22.49 53.29 50.86
C ARG A 240 23.19 53.37 52.21
N ARG A 241 24.40 52.80 52.33
CA ARG A 241 25.21 52.83 53.56
C ARG A 241 25.67 54.25 53.87
N SER A 242 26.15 54.99 52.88
CA SER A 242 26.62 56.39 52.98
C SER A 242 25.48 57.33 53.38
N ILE A 243 24.29 57.20 52.77
CA ILE A 243 23.10 57.98 53.14
C ILE A 243 22.67 57.65 54.57
N LYS A 244 22.69 56.37 54.97
CA LYS A 244 22.37 55.95 56.35
C LYS A 244 23.37 56.46 57.40
N SER A 245 24.66 56.60 57.05
CA SER A 245 25.72 57.06 57.96
C SER A 245 25.94 58.58 57.99
N SER A 246 25.32 59.34 57.08
CA SER A 246 25.54 60.79 56.90
C SER A 246 24.93 61.67 58.02
N GLY A 247 25.26 61.40 59.28
CA GLY A 247 24.92 62.28 60.40
C GLY A 247 25.74 63.59 60.39
N THR A 248 27.00 63.56 59.95
CA THR A 248 27.91 64.73 60.07
C THR A 248 29.17 64.70 59.18
N ALA A 249 29.30 63.86 58.14
CA ALA A 249 30.54 63.81 57.34
C ALA A 249 30.34 63.57 55.83
N SER A 250 30.85 64.53 55.05
CA SER A 250 31.11 64.61 53.60
C SER A 250 30.01 64.14 52.64
N THR A 251 29.30 65.14 52.09
CA THR A 251 28.43 65.02 50.91
C THR A 251 29.20 64.60 49.65
N GLU A 252 30.51 64.81 49.58
CA GLU A 252 31.34 64.46 48.40
C GLU A 252 31.35 62.95 48.10
N ASN A 253 31.25 62.09 49.12
CA ASN A 253 31.18 60.63 48.93
C ASN A 253 29.80 60.17 48.43
N VAL A 254 28.75 60.97 48.67
CA VAL A 254 27.41 60.72 48.16
C VAL A 254 27.32 61.22 46.72
N ASP A 255 27.89 62.39 46.44
CA ASP A 255 27.93 62.98 45.08
C ASP A 255 28.80 62.15 44.11
N ASP A 256 29.94 61.60 44.54
CA ASP A 256 30.76 60.70 43.70
C ASP A 256 30.06 59.35 43.44
N ALA A 257 29.31 58.84 44.42
CA ALA A 257 28.50 57.63 44.26
C ALA A 257 27.28 57.87 43.34
N ILE A 258 26.63 59.04 43.45
CA ILE A 258 25.56 59.48 42.54
C ILE A 258 26.12 59.69 41.13
N GLY A 259 27.31 60.29 41.00
CA GLY A 259 28.00 60.51 39.73
C GLY A 259 28.30 59.20 39.01
N LYS A 260 28.94 58.24 39.68
CA LYS A 260 29.19 56.89 39.13
C LYS A 260 27.91 56.16 38.77
N PHE A 261 26.86 56.32 39.59
CA PHE A 261 25.57 55.71 39.33
C PHE A 261 24.86 56.35 38.13
N ASN A 262 24.93 57.67 37.98
CA ASN A 262 24.41 58.42 36.83
C ASN A 262 25.19 58.14 35.54
N GLU A 263 26.52 57.99 35.59
CA GLU A 263 27.33 57.57 34.44
C GLU A 263 26.98 56.13 34.04
N THR A 264 26.80 55.25 35.02
CA THR A 264 26.39 53.86 34.79
C THR A 264 24.98 53.80 34.21
N ILE A 265 24.04 54.68 34.59
CA ILE A 265 22.68 54.69 34.03
C ILE A 265 22.57 55.39 32.67
N ASN A 266 23.26 56.51 32.49
CA ASN A 266 23.21 57.26 31.23
C ASN A 266 24.13 56.65 30.15
N GLY A 267 25.19 55.92 30.53
CA GLY A 267 26.01 55.11 29.62
C GLY A 267 25.25 53.92 29.01
N LEU A 268 24.05 53.63 29.49
CA LEU A 268 23.13 52.60 28.96
C LEU A 268 22.34 53.10 27.74
N SER A 269 22.54 54.37 27.34
CA SER A 269 21.82 55.02 26.26
C SER A 269 22.34 54.71 24.86
N VAL A 270 22.60 53.44 24.53
CA VAL A 270 22.62 53.01 23.12
C VAL A 270 22.08 51.59 22.99
N HIS A 271 20.77 51.50 22.78
CA HIS A 271 20.15 50.42 21.99
C HIS A 271 20.46 48.93 22.30
N PRO A 272 20.47 48.42 23.55
CA PRO A 272 20.67 46.98 23.79
C PRO A 272 19.46 46.12 23.37
N LEU A 273 18.34 46.77 23.07
CA LEU A 273 17.03 46.14 22.93
C LEU A 273 16.39 46.40 21.56
N GLN A 274 17.20 46.45 20.49
CA GLN A 274 16.72 46.12 19.14
C GLN A 274 16.46 44.60 19.01
N LEU A 275 15.85 44.01 20.03
CA LEU A 275 15.35 42.63 20.04
C LEU A 275 13.99 42.54 19.32
N LYS A 276 13.50 43.67 18.80
CA LYS A 276 12.41 43.73 17.83
C LYS A 276 12.95 43.49 16.43
N ASN A 277 12.90 42.23 15.99
CA ASN A 277 12.44 41.79 14.66
C ASN A 277 13.17 40.56 14.12
N SER A 278 14.26 40.09 14.73
CA SER A 278 15.04 38.97 14.17
C SER A 278 14.31 37.62 14.25
N PHE A 279 13.39 37.44 15.22
CA PHE A 279 12.59 36.21 15.32
C PHE A 279 11.30 36.23 14.50
N ALA A 280 10.88 37.41 14.02
CA ALA A 280 9.73 37.53 13.12
C ALA A 280 10.05 37.05 11.69
N GLN A 281 11.32 36.75 11.39
CA GLN A 281 11.75 36.17 10.12
C GLN A 281 11.83 34.63 10.15
N LEU A 282 11.37 33.99 11.24
CA LEU A 282 11.24 32.52 11.37
C LEU A 282 9.76 32.07 11.42
N THR A 283 8.84 32.88 10.89
CA THR A 283 7.46 32.48 10.53
C THR A 283 7.33 32.34 9.03
#